data_AF-B3TCG0-F1
#
_entry.id   AF-B3TCG0-F1
#
_cell.length_a   1.000
_cell.length_b   1.000
_cell.length_c   1.000
_cell.angle_alpha   90.00
_cell.angle_beta   90.00
_cell.angle_gamma   90.00
#
_symmetry.space_group_name_H-M   'P 1'
#
loop_
_entity.id
_entity.type
_entity.pdbx_description
1 polymer ?
#
loop_
_entity_poly.entity_id
_entity_poly.type
_entity_poly.pdbx_seq_one_letter_code
_entity_poly.pdbx_strand_id
1 'polypeptide(L)'
;MHHHLISIPDTGSDRLTVIDAGDVLRTILDSNVSLVLCGHKHRPWIWDFNTLSIANAGTASSERVRGFFENSYNIVNVQNGTFRVDLKIVGGTRTPLRDIVKNYAQSAE
;
A
#
# COMPACT_ATOMS: atom_id res chain seq x y z
N MET A 1 6.96 6.52 -4.13
CA MET A 1 6.76 6.04 -5.52
C MET A 1 5.32 6.30 -5.92
N HIS A 2 5.04 6.76 -7.14
CA HIS A 2 3.65 6.85 -7.60
C HIS A 2 3.11 5.46 -7.95
N HIS A 3 3.81 4.75 -8.85
CA HIS A 3 3.51 3.36 -9.18
C HIS A 3 3.98 2.42 -8.07
N HIS A 4 3.23 1.35 -7.86
CA HIS A 4 3.53 0.27 -6.93
C HIS A 4 4.65 -0.63 -7.48
N LEU A 5 5.50 -1.12 -6.58
CA LEU A 5 6.62 -2.03 -6.90
C LEU A 5 6.20 -3.50 -6.98
N ILE A 6 5.22 -3.88 -6.16
CA ILE A 6 4.68 -5.24 -6.07
C ILE A 6 3.18 -5.13 -6.31
N SER A 7 2.65 -6.04 -7.11
CA SER A 7 1.22 -6.12 -7.41
C SER A 7 0.36 -6.13 -6.16
N ILE A 8 -0.84 -5.57 -6.26
CA ILE A 8 -1.78 -5.43 -5.15
C ILE A 8 -3.00 -6.31 -5.44
N PRO A 9 -3.49 -7.14 -4.49
CA PRO A 9 -4.67 -7.98 -4.71
C PRO A 9 -5.91 -7.18 -5.16
N ASP A 10 -6.84 -7.82 -5.87
CA ASP A 10 -8.08 -7.21 -6.41
C ASP A 10 -7.91 -6.01 -7.37
N THR A 11 -6.69 -5.74 -7.85
CA THR A 11 -6.45 -4.62 -8.78
C THR A 11 -6.40 -5.03 -10.26
N GLY A 12 -6.76 -6.29 -10.56
CA GLY A 12 -6.79 -6.85 -11.91
C GLY A 12 -5.40 -7.09 -12.51
N SER A 13 -5.36 -7.32 -13.82
CA SER A 13 -4.10 -7.51 -14.55
C SER A 13 -3.29 -6.22 -14.55
N ASP A 14 -2.02 -6.37 -14.17
CA ASP A 14 -1.14 -5.23 -13.95
C ASP A 14 -0.24 -4.96 -15.14
N ARG A 15 -0.50 -3.87 -15.85
CA ARG A 15 0.35 -3.37 -16.95
C ARG A 15 1.12 -2.11 -16.57
N LEU A 16 0.97 -1.64 -15.34
CA LEU A 16 1.45 -0.32 -14.88
C LEU A 16 2.38 -0.42 -13.67
N THR A 17 2.84 -1.62 -13.34
CA THR A 17 3.94 -1.83 -12.39
C THR A 17 5.20 -1.13 -12.91
N VAL A 18 6.03 -0.64 -11.99
CA VAL A 18 7.32 -0.02 -12.31
C VAL A 18 8.15 -0.94 -13.23
N ILE A 19 8.64 -0.40 -14.35
CA ILE A 19 9.61 -1.08 -15.21
C ILE A 19 10.88 -1.30 -14.39
N ASP A 20 11.47 -2.50 -14.48
CA ASP A 20 12.64 -2.92 -13.70
C ASP A 20 12.41 -2.89 -12.17
N ALA A 21 11.18 -3.17 -11.72
CA ALA A 21 10.84 -3.22 -10.29
C ALA A 21 11.78 -4.11 -9.46
N GLY A 22 12.36 -5.16 -10.07
CA GLY A 22 13.35 -6.03 -9.42
C GLY A 22 14.65 -5.29 -9.06
N ASP A 23 15.20 -4.50 -9.98
CA ASP A 23 16.44 -3.73 -9.75
C ASP A 23 16.21 -2.60 -8.75
N VAL A 24 15.04 -1.97 -8.79
CA VAL A 24 14.63 -0.98 -7.79
C VAL A 24 14.49 -1.64 -6.42
N LEU A 25 13.86 -2.80 -6.33
CA LEU A 25 13.72 -3.54 -5.07
C LEU A 25 15.08 -3.95 -4.50
N ARG A 26 16.01 -4.41 -5.36
CA ARG A 26 17.39 -4.71 -4.96
C ARG A 26 18.07 -3.48 -4.36
N THR A 27 17.98 -2.33 -5.04
CA THR A 27 18.58 -1.07 -4.57
C THR A 27 18.00 -0.62 -3.23
N ILE A 28 16.69 -0.77 -3.04
CA ILE A 28 15.98 -0.45 -1.78
C ILE A 28 16.51 -1.30 -0.63
N LEU A 29 16.67 -2.61 -0.85
CA LEU A 29 17.20 -3.54 0.15
C LEU A 29 18.66 -3.25 0.49
N ASP A 30 19.51 -3.05 -0.53
CA ASP A 30 20.94 -2.71 -0.33
C ASP A 30 21.13 -1.39 0.42
N SER A 31 20.14 -0.48 0.34
CA SER A 31 20.15 0.82 1.01
C SER A 31 19.55 0.81 2.42
N ASN A 32 19.10 -0.34 2.94
CA ASN A 32 18.45 -0.47 4.25
C ASN A 32 17.20 0.41 4.43
N VAL A 33 16.44 0.65 3.37
CA VAL A 33 15.15 1.35 3.46
C VAL A 33 14.13 0.46 4.16
N SER A 34 13.44 1.00 5.18
CA SER A 34 12.46 0.26 5.98
C SER A 34 11.01 0.44 5.53
N LEU A 35 10.69 1.53 4.83
CA LEU A 35 9.34 1.83 4.35
C LEU A 35 9.36 2.47 2.96
N VAL A 36 8.60 1.90 2.03
CA VAL A 36 8.31 2.48 0.72
C VAL A 36 6.83 2.82 0.63
N LEU A 37 6.52 4.06 0.26
CA LEU A 37 5.15 4.52 0.04
C LEU A 37 4.80 4.51 -1.46
N CYS A 38 3.67 3.88 -1.80
CA CYS A 38 3.17 3.69 -3.16
C CYS A 38 1.73 4.22 -3.31
N GLY A 39 1.26 4.40 -4.55
CA GLY A 39 -0.11 4.79 -4.88
C GLY A 39 -0.61 4.17 -6.19
N HIS A 40 -1.20 4.98 -7.06
CA HIS A 40 -1.68 4.63 -8.41
C HIS A 40 -2.88 3.66 -8.50
N LYS A 41 -2.87 2.53 -7.78
CA LYS A 41 -3.92 1.52 -7.85
C LYS A 41 -5.16 1.83 -7.01
N HIS A 42 -5.16 2.92 -6.26
CA HIS A 42 -6.29 3.37 -5.43
C HIS A 42 -6.78 2.34 -4.39
N ARG A 43 -5.99 1.31 -4.09
CA ARG A 43 -6.32 0.28 -3.09
C ARG A 43 -5.30 0.32 -1.95
N PRO A 44 -5.72 0.58 -0.71
CA PRO A 44 -4.85 0.47 0.45
C PRO A 44 -4.33 -0.97 0.60
N TRP A 45 -3.03 -1.12 0.74
CA TRP A 45 -2.42 -2.43 0.97
C TRP A 45 -1.05 -2.27 1.62
N ILE A 46 -0.60 -3.28 2.37
CA ILE A 46 0.77 -3.30 2.88
C ILE A 46 1.38 -4.68 2.69
N TRP A 47 2.53 -4.71 2.02
CA TRP A 47 3.42 -5.85 2.06
C TRP A 47 4.42 -5.64 3.19
N ASP A 48 4.60 -6.62 4.06
CA ASP A 48 5.57 -6.56 5.14
C ASP A 48 6.52 -7.76 5.08
N PHE A 49 7.79 -7.47 4.78
CA PHE A 49 8.87 -8.44 4.64
C PHE A 49 9.87 -8.34 5.78
N ASN A 50 9.39 -8.02 6.99
CA ASN A 50 10.16 -7.88 8.23
C ASN A 50 11.07 -6.64 8.24
N THR A 51 12.08 -6.57 7.37
CA THR A 51 13.01 -5.41 7.30
C THR A 51 12.53 -4.29 6.40
N LEU A 52 11.59 -4.60 5.49
CA LEU A 52 11.01 -3.67 4.53
C LEU A 52 9.50 -3.82 4.52
N SER A 53 8.78 -2.71 4.69
CA SER A 53 7.36 -2.62 4.34
C SER A 53 7.15 -1.78 3.08
N ILE A 54 6.23 -2.21 2.22
CA ILE A 54 5.76 -1.45 1.05
C ILE A 54 4.28 -1.17 1.25
N ALA A 55 3.95 0.08 1.55
CA ALA A 55 2.59 0.52 1.84
C ALA A 55 2.00 1.29 0.65
N ASN A 56 0.95 0.73 0.05
CA ASN A 56 0.15 1.41 -0.95
C ASN A 56 -0.98 2.20 -0.28
N ALA A 57 -1.13 3.46 -0.64
CA ALA A 57 -2.26 4.28 -0.24
C ALA A 57 -3.49 3.99 -1.12
N GLY A 58 -4.67 4.30 -0.57
CA GLY A 58 -5.88 4.43 -1.37
C GLY A 58 -5.85 5.69 -2.25
N THR A 59 -7.00 6.33 -2.37
CA THR A 59 -7.14 7.60 -3.10
C THR A 59 -8.07 8.52 -2.32
N ALA A 60 -7.75 9.80 -2.22
CA ALA A 60 -8.54 10.73 -1.42
C ALA A 60 -9.78 11.27 -2.14
N SER A 61 -9.88 11.09 -3.47
CA SER A 61 -10.85 11.83 -4.30
C SER A 61 -11.22 11.17 -5.63
N SER A 62 -11.16 9.85 -5.74
CA SER A 62 -11.49 9.14 -6.98
C SER A 62 -12.68 8.22 -6.82
N GLU A 63 -13.61 8.30 -7.76
CA GLU A 63 -14.74 7.36 -7.87
C GLU A 63 -14.32 6.02 -8.50
N ARG A 64 -13.16 5.98 -9.17
CA ARG A 64 -12.58 4.77 -9.76
C ARG A 64 -11.75 4.02 -8.72
N VAL A 65 -12.45 3.25 -7.89
CA VAL A 65 -11.86 2.38 -6.86
C VAL A 65 -12.20 0.90 -7.13
N ARG A 66 -11.31 -0.01 -6.73
CA ARG A 66 -11.49 -1.47 -6.88
C ARG A 66 -10.88 -2.19 -5.68
N GLY A 67 -11.56 -3.24 -5.22
CA GLY A 67 -11.13 -4.05 -4.07
C GLY A 67 -11.18 -3.31 -2.72
N PHE A 68 -11.35 -1.99 -2.71
CA PHE A 68 -11.59 -1.16 -1.53
C PHE A 68 -12.40 0.08 -1.97
N PHE A 69 -13.68 0.13 -1.62
CA PHE A 69 -14.65 1.07 -2.23
C PHE A 69 -14.82 2.39 -1.46
N GLU A 70 -13.76 2.89 -0.83
CA GLU A 70 -13.79 4.09 0.00
C GLU A 70 -12.63 5.03 -0.34
N ASN A 71 -12.89 6.33 -0.37
CA ASN A 71 -11.84 7.33 -0.46
C ASN A 71 -11.04 7.35 0.85
N SER A 72 -9.72 7.25 0.75
CA SER A 72 -8.85 7.07 1.88
C SER A 72 -7.42 7.56 1.62
N TYR A 73 -6.69 7.76 2.71
CA TYR A 73 -5.28 8.12 2.70
C TYR A 73 -4.55 7.43 3.86
N ASN A 74 -3.22 7.38 3.78
CA ASN A 74 -2.41 6.80 4.85
C ASN A 74 -1.94 7.88 5.81
N ILE A 75 -1.90 7.56 7.11
CA ILE A 75 -1.23 8.35 8.14
C ILE A 75 0.00 7.54 8.57
N VAL A 76 1.19 8.08 8.31
CA VAL A 76 2.46 7.46 8.71
C VAL A 76 2.97 8.15 9.96
N ASN A 77 3.06 7.42 11.06
CA ASN A 77 3.64 7.91 12.30
C ASN A 77 5.04 7.32 12.42
N VAL A 78 6.05 8.17 12.56
CA VAL A 78 7.46 7.76 12.70
C VAL A 78 7.93 8.20 14.09
N GLN A 79 8.39 7.25 14.89
CA GLN A 79 8.84 7.51 16.26
C GLN A 79 9.90 6.50 16.68
N ASN A 80 10.98 6.98 17.31
CA ASN A 80 12.07 6.16 17.86
C ASN A 80 12.65 5.15 16.85
N GLY A 81 12.84 5.58 15.60
CA GLY A 81 13.36 4.72 14.53
C GLY A 81 12.38 3.65 14.02
N THR A 82 11.14 3.65 14.49
CA THR A 82 10.06 2.75 14.04
C THR A 82 8.97 3.55 13.31
N PHE A 83 8.12 2.85 12.56
CA PHE A 83 6.97 3.47 11.91
C PHE A 83 5.69 2.65 12.09
N ARG A 84 4.55 3.34 12.05
CA ARG A 84 3.20 2.76 11.91
C ARG A 84 2.48 3.42 10.74
N VAL A 85 1.87 2.60 9.89
CA VAL A 85 1.01 3.06 8.80
C VAL A 85 -0.44 2.74 9.15
N ASP A 86 -1.25 3.77 9.25
CA ASP A 86 -2.70 3.65 9.43
C ASP A 86 -3.41 4.06 8.14
N LEU A 87 -4.50 3.37 7.84
CA LEU A 87 -5.49 3.79 6.86
C LEU A 87 -6.46 4.78 7.52
N LYS A 88 -6.80 5.86 6.82
CA LYS A 88 -7.85 6.79 7.20
C LYS A 88 -8.85 6.93 6.05
N ILE A 89 -10.09 6.53 6.28
CA ILE A 89 -11.20 6.81 5.37
C ILE A 89 -11.52 8.31 5.49
N VAL A 90 -11.72 8.98 4.35
CA VAL A 90 -12.11 10.40 4.32
C VAL A 90 -13.42 10.57 5.07
N GLY A 91 -13.44 11.40 6.13
CA GLY A 91 -14.60 11.54 7.02
C GLY A 91 -14.92 10.32 7.92
N GLY A 92 -14.32 9.16 7.68
CA GLY A 92 -14.65 7.90 8.35
C GLY A 92 -13.69 7.47 9.47
N THR A 93 -13.47 6.17 9.62
CA THR A 93 -12.63 5.58 10.66
C THR A 93 -11.14 5.62 10.31
N ARG A 94 -10.29 5.53 11.34
CA ARG A 94 -8.85 5.28 11.24
C ARG A 94 -8.57 3.88 11.75
N THR A 95 -7.84 3.08 10.99
CA THR A 95 -7.46 1.70 11.36
C THR A 95 -6.01 1.44 10.97
N PRO A 96 -5.29 0.54 11.66
CA PRO A 96 -3.99 0.08 11.18
C PRO A 96 -4.09 -0.49 9.76
N LEU A 97 -3.21 -0.07 8.85
CA LEU A 97 -3.25 -0.54 7.45
C LEU A 97 -3.05 -2.06 7.35
N ARG A 98 -2.31 -2.64 8.30
CA ARG A 98 -2.09 -4.09 8.41
C ARG A 98 -3.37 -4.88 8.64
N ASP A 99 -4.41 -4.26 9.20
CA ASP A 99 -5.67 -4.94 9.47
C ASP A 99 -6.48 -5.16 8.18
N ILE A 100 -6.24 -4.37 7.12
CA ILE A 100 -6.79 -4.61 5.77
C ILE A 100 -6.29 -5.94 5.21
N VAL A 101 -5.01 -6.27 5.45
CA VAL A 101 -4.40 -7.51 4.96
C VAL A 101 -4.82 -8.71 5.80
N LYS A 102 -4.88 -8.55 7.13
CA LYS A 102 -5.29 -9.64 8.05
C LYS A 102 -6.74 -10.09 7.84
N ASN A 103 -7.63 -9.12 7.61
CA ASN A 103 -9.05 -9.38 7.41
C ASN A 103 -9.40 -9.61 5.94
N TYR A 104 -8.39 -9.76 5.07
CA TYR A 104 -8.60 -10.00 3.66
C TYR A 104 -9.22 -11.38 3.45
N ALA A 105 -10.44 -11.39 2.94
CA ALA A 105 -11.06 -12.55 2.32
C ALA A 105 -11.32 -12.20 0.85
N GLN A 106 -10.91 -13.08 -0.08
CA GLN A 106 -11.38 -12.98 -1.45
C GLN A 106 -12.90 -13.16 -1.43
N SER A 107 -13.64 -12.15 -1.88
CA SER A 107 -15.04 -12.37 -2.21
C SER A 107 -15.09 -13.40 -3.34
N ALA A 108 -15.70 -14.55 -3.08
CA ALA A 108 -16.08 -15.47 -4.14
C ALA A 108 -17.09 -14.73 -5.04
N GLU A 109 -16.81 -14.67 -6.34
CA GLU A 109 -17.81 -14.31 -7.36
C GLU A 109 -18.92 -15.38 -7.41
#